data_AF-A0A3M3F399-F1
#
_entry.id   AF-A0A3M3F399-F1
#
_cell.length_a   1.000
_cell.length_b   1.000
_cell.length_c   1.000
_cell.angle_alpha   90.00
_cell.angle_beta   90.00
_cell.angle_gamma   90.00
#
_symmetry.space_group_name_H-M   'P 1'
#
loop_
_entity.id
_entity.type
_entity.pdbx_description
1 polymer ?
#
loop_
_entity_poly.entity_id
_entity_poly.type
_entity_poly.pdbx_seq_one_letter_code
_entity_poly.pdbx_strand_id
1 'polypeptide(L)'
;MLHTNDYLEYYLTLVGWLINGGIWNMIEDSGLFAAPFAAIVISEWLRARGEGADEGNKGVLSLARVENRFYTAILVIILACMPLVNVSIDTIQFDRSRSDQCQYSIPNPADTGWETSFSTLNGKSATVPVWWLFVHAMSKAATAASVAAIPCGVDLQQVRMDVNKARINDPLLAQEVAD
;
A
#
# COMPACT_ATOMS: atom_id res chain seq x y z
N MET A 1 -4.89 10.69 -5.38
CA MET A 1 -3.75 10.29 -6.23
C MET A 1 -2.91 9.29 -5.43
N LEU A 2 -2.47 8.17 -6.00
CA LEU A 2 -1.47 7.33 -5.33
C LEU A 2 -0.11 8.00 -5.49
N HIS A 3 0.61 8.15 -4.38
CA HIS A 3 1.96 8.69 -4.36
C HIS A 3 2.96 7.61 -3.99
N THR A 4 4.13 7.63 -4.61
CA THR A 4 5.26 6.76 -4.28
C THR A 4 6.54 7.58 -4.23
N ASN A 5 7.45 7.21 -3.32
CA ASN A 5 8.68 7.97 -3.09
C ASN A 5 9.91 7.29 -3.70
N ASP A 6 9.77 6.01 -4.09
CA ASP A 6 10.85 5.20 -4.64
C ASP A 6 10.39 4.44 -5.90
N TYR A 7 11.32 4.19 -6.81
CA TYR A 7 11.03 3.53 -8.10
C TYR A 7 10.54 2.09 -7.88
N LEU A 8 11.08 1.40 -6.88
CA LEU A 8 10.66 0.04 -6.53
C LEU A 8 9.22 0.02 -5.98
N GLU A 9 8.86 1.01 -5.16
CA GLU A 9 7.50 1.17 -4.64
C GLU A 9 6.49 1.46 -5.76
N TYR A 10 6.85 2.31 -6.72
CA TYR A 10 6.05 2.63 -7.88
C TYR A 10 5.58 1.38 -8.65
N TYR A 11 6.49 0.45 -8.92
CA TYR A 11 6.14 -0.78 -9.65
C TYR A 11 5.50 -1.86 -8.76
N LEU A 12 6.01 -2.07 -7.54
CA LEU A 12 5.46 -3.11 -6.65
C LEU A 12 4.03 -2.82 -6.20
N THR A 13 3.66 -1.56 -6.04
CA THR A 13 2.27 -1.19 -5.73
C THR A 13 1.34 -1.63 -6.86
N LEU A 14 1.70 -1.40 -8.12
CA LEU A 14 0.89 -1.84 -9.26
C LEU A 14 0.84 -3.36 -9.39
N VAL A 15 1.97 -4.07 -9.24
CA VAL A 15 2.00 -5.54 -9.22
C VAL A 15 1.07 -6.09 -8.13
N GLY A 16 1.15 -5.54 -6.92
CA GLY A 16 0.32 -5.95 -5.79
C GLY A 16 -1.16 -5.82 -6.10
N TRP A 17 -1.56 -4.71 -6.73
CA TRP A 17 -2.95 -4.50 -7.15
C TRP A 17 -3.39 -5.40 -8.30
N LEU A 18 -2.48 -5.72 -9.23
CA LEU A 18 -2.77 -6.67 -10.31
C LEU A 18 -3.08 -8.07 -9.74
N ILE A 19 -2.26 -8.52 -8.79
CA ILE A 19 -2.47 -9.80 -8.09
C ILE A 19 -3.78 -9.76 -7.29
N ASN A 20 -4.05 -8.66 -6.59
CA ASN A 20 -5.29 -8.48 -5.85
C ASN A 20 -6.52 -8.59 -6.76
N GLY A 21 -6.50 -7.94 -7.93
CA GLY A 21 -7.55 -8.08 -8.93
C GLY A 21 -7.75 -9.53 -9.40
N GLY A 22 -6.65 -10.28 -9.60
CA GLY A 22 -6.72 -11.71 -9.91
C GLY A 22 -7.37 -12.54 -8.78
N ILE A 23 -7.03 -12.25 -7.53
CA ILE A 23 -7.65 -12.91 -6.36
C ILE A 23 -9.14 -12.57 -6.28
N TRP A 24 -9.51 -11.32 -6.51
CA TRP A 24 -10.91 -10.90 -6.50
C TRP A 24 -11.73 -11.63 -7.57
N ASN A 25 -11.23 -11.71 -8.80
CA ASN A 25 -11.89 -12.46 -9.88
C ASN A 25 -12.09 -13.93 -9.50
N MET A 26 -11.10 -14.57 -8.86
CA MET A 26 -11.24 -15.93 -8.35
C MET A 26 -12.34 -16.05 -7.27
N ILE A 27 -12.44 -15.08 -6.36
CA ILE A 27 -13.48 -15.03 -5.32
C ILE A 27 -14.87 -14.86 -5.95
N GLU A 28 -14.98 -14.04 -6.99
CA GLU A 28 -16.22 -13.81 -7.74
C GLU A 28 -16.66 -15.07 -8.50
N ASP A 29 -15.75 -15.68 -9.28
CA ASP A 29 -16.03 -16.89 -10.07
C ASP A 29 -16.38 -18.10 -9.19
N SER A 30 -15.75 -18.21 -8.02
CA SER A 30 -16.04 -19.29 -7.05
C SER A 30 -17.30 -19.03 -6.21
N GLY A 31 -17.86 -17.82 -6.24
CA GLY A 31 -18.96 -17.40 -5.37
C GLY A 31 -18.57 -17.28 -3.89
N LEU A 32 -17.27 -17.28 -3.56
CA LEU A 32 -16.78 -17.25 -2.18
C LEU A 32 -17.15 -15.93 -1.46
N PHE A 33 -17.45 -14.87 -2.21
CA PHE A 33 -17.99 -13.63 -1.65
C PHE A 33 -19.30 -13.83 -0.86
N ALA A 34 -20.05 -14.91 -1.14
CA ALA A 34 -21.30 -15.24 -0.46
C ALA A 34 -21.08 -15.90 0.92
N ALA A 35 -19.89 -16.44 1.19
CA ALA A 35 -19.56 -17.12 2.44
C ALA A 35 -19.85 -16.30 3.72
N PRO A 36 -19.45 -15.02 3.85
CA PRO A 36 -19.78 -14.22 5.03
C PRO A 36 -21.29 -14.06 5.26
N PHE A 37 -22.09 -13.97 4.19
CA PHE A 37 -23.54 -13.88 4.31
C PHE A 37 -24.15 -15.18 4.81
N ALA A 38 -23.71 -16.32 4.27
CA ALA A 38 -24.11 -17.63 4.77
C ALA A 38 -23.75 -17.82 6.24
N ALA A 39 -22.55 -17.39 6.65
CA ALA A 39 -22.11 -17.43 8.05
C ALA A 39 -23.00 -16.58 8.96
N ILE A 40 -23.41 -15.37 8.55
CA ILE A 40 -24.34 -14.53 9.33
C ILE A 40 -25.68 -15.25 9.53
N VAL A 41 -26.28 -15.79 8.46
CA VAL A 41 -27.57 -16.48 8.53
C VAL A 41 -27.49 -17.72 9.43
N ILE A 42 -26.46 -18.55 9.26
CA ILE A 42 -26.26 -19.76 10.07
C ILE A 42 -26.03 -19.39 11.54
N SER A 43 -25.21 -18.36 11.81
CA SER A 43 -24.91 -17.92 13.17
C SER A 43 -26.16 -17.45 13.92
N GLU A 44 -27.05 -16.72 13.24
CA GLU A 44 -28.29 -16.24 13.86
C GLU A 44 -29.32 -17.37 13.99
N TRP A 45 -29.37 -18.30 13.02
CA TRP A 45 -30.21 -19.48 13.10
C TRP A 45 -29.86 -20.37 14.29
N LEU A 46 -28.57 -20.64 14.52
CA LEU A 46 -28.10 -21.39 15.69
C LEU A 46 -28.41 -20.64 17.00
N ARG A 47 -28.25 -19.32 17.00
CA ARG A 47 -28.55 -18.47 18.17
C ARG A 47 -30.04 -18.50 18.51
N ALA A 48 -30.92 -18.34 17.53
CA ALA A 48 -32.37 -18.39 17.72
C ALA A 48 -32.86 -19.75 18.27
N ARG A 49 -32.15 -20.85 17.96
CA ARG A 49 -32.41 -22.20 18.51
C ARG A 49 -31.99 -22.35 19.97
N GLY A 50 -30.98 -21.59 20.42
CA GLY A 50 -30.50 -21.60 21.80
C GLY A 50 -31.25 -20.65 22.74
N GLU A 51 -31.99 -19.69 22.19
CA GLU A 51 -32.77 -18.70 22.96
C GLU A 51 -34.00 -19.35 23.62
N GLY A 52 -34.25 -19.07 24.90
CA GLY A 52 -35.37 -19.59 25.70
C GLY A 52 -36.73 -18.98 25.33
N ALA A 53 -37.83 -19.44 25.95
CA ALA A 53 -39.18 -18.95 25.66
C ALA A 53 -39.44 -17.48 26.08
N ASP A 54 -38.50 -16.88 26.81
CA ASP A 54 -38.62 -15.56 27.45
C ASP A 54 -38.24 -14.37 26.54
N GLU A 55 -37.76 -14.63 25.32
CA GLU A 55 -37.28 -13.60 24.37
C GLU A 55 -38.39 -12.97 23.51
N GLY A 56 -39.67 -13.32 23.73
CA GLY A 56 -40.79 -12.81 22.94
C GLY A 56 -40.79 -13.32 21.49
N ASN A 57 -41.19 -12.47 20.53
CA ASN A 57 -41.27 -12.87 19.11
C ASN A 57 -39.88 -12.96 18.47
N LYS A 58 -39.28 -14.15 18.58
CA LYS A 58 -37.94 -14.51 18.07
C LYS A 58 -37.76 -14.24 16.58
N GLY A 59 -38.84 -14.32 15.78
CA GLY A 59 -38.76 -14.11 14.33
C GLY A 59 -38.47 -12.66 13.97
N VAL A 60 -39.14 -11.70 14.62
CA VAL A 60 -38.96 -10.27 14.33
C VAL A 60 -37.61 -9.78 14.87
N LEU A 61 -37.19 -10.25 16.05
CA LEU A 61 -35.92 -9.85 16.64
C LEU A 61 -34.71 -10.42 15.89
N SER A 62 -34.76 -11.69 15.48
CA SER A 62 -33.68 -12.29 14.68
C SER A 62 -33.61 -11.66 13.28
N LEU A 63 -34.75 -11.34 12.65
CA LEU A 63 -34.77 -10.66 11.36
C LEU A 63 -34.06 -9.30 11.42
N ALA A 64 -34.38 -8.46 12.40
CA ALA A 64 -33.74 -7.16 12.56
C ALA A 64 -32.22 -7.26 12.81
N ARG A 65 -31.78 -8.29 13.55
CA ARG A 65 -30.34 -8.55 13.77
C ARG A 65 -29.63 -9.00 12.49
N VAL A 66 -30.23 -9.91 11.72
CA VAL A 66 -29.69 -10.34 10.43
C VAL A 66 -29.61 -9.16 9.49
N GLU A 67 -30.69 -8.37 9.37
CA GLU A 67 -30.76 -7.21 8.48
C GLU A 67 -29.62 -6.21 8.73
N ASN A 68 -29.42 -5.79 9.99
CA ASN A 68 -28.35 -4.85 10.32
C ASN A 68 -26.95 -5.41 9.99
N ARG A 69 -26.70 -6.69 10.31
CA ARG A 69 -25.43 -7.35 9.99
C ARG A 69 -25.23 -7.51 8.48
N PHE A 70 -26.31 -7.81 7.75
CA PHE A 70 -26.30 -7.99 6.31
C PHE A 70 -25.96 -6.67 5.60
N TYR A 71 -26.58 -5.56 5.99
CA TYR A 71 -26.24 -4.24 5.45
C TYR A 71 -24.80 -3.83 5.76
N THR A 72 -24.34 -4.10 6.99
CA THR A 72 -22.94 -3.84 7.36
C THR A 72 -21.97 -4.66 6.50
N ALA A 73 -22.27 -5.95 6.28
CA ALA A 73 -21.45 -6.83 5.45
C ALA A 73 -21.43 -6.38 3.97
N ILE A 74 -22.57 -5.98 3.42
CA ILE A 74 -22.65 -5.40 2.06
C ILE A 74 -21.75 -4.16 1.96
N LEU A 75 -21.85 -3.24 2.91
CA LEU A 75 -21.06 -2.01 2.92
C LEU A 75 -19.56 -2.33 2.92
N VAL A 76 -19.12 -3.24 3.80
CA VAL A 76 -17.71 -3.67 3.88
C VAL A 76 -17.25 -4.27 2.55
N ILE A 77 -18.05 -5.13 1.92
CA ILE A 77 -17.67 -5.74 0.63
C ILE A 77 -17.55 -4.68 -0.45
N ILE A 78 -18.51 -3.77 -0.58
CA ILE A 78 -18.49 -2.73 -1.60
C ILE A 78 -17.30 -1.77 -1.40
N LEU A 79 -17.02 -1.34 -0.17
CA LEU A 79 -15.97 -0.35 0.08
C LEU A 79 -14.57 -0.96 0.10
N ALA A 80 -14.41 -2.13 0.71
CA ALA A 80 -13.10 -2.70 1.02
C ALA A 80 -12.67 -3.86 0.14
N CYS A 81 -13.60 -4.54 -0.53
CA CYS A 81 -13.29 -5.73 -1.32
C CYS A 81 -13.51 -5.51 -2.82
N MET A 82 -14.61 -4.86 -3.22
CA MET A 82 -14.92 -4.64 -4.62
C MET A 82 -13.93 -3.66 -5.26
N PRO A 83 -13.26 -4.05 -6.36
CA PRO A 83 -12.26 -3.22 -6.99
C PRO A 83 -12.93 -2.26 -8.00
N LEU A 84 -13.25 -1.04 -7.55
CA LEU A 84 -14.04 -0.06 -8.31
C LEU A 84 -13.19 0.96 -9.08
N VAL A 85 -11.94 1.17 -8.69
CA VAL A 85 -11.10 2.25 -9.22
C VAL A 85 -9.95 1.68 -10.04
N ASN A 86 -9.84 2.09 -11.30
CA ASN A 86 -8.72 1.72 -12.15
C ASN A 86 -7.48 2.57 -11.82
N VAL A 87 -6.36 1.90 -11.59
CA VAL A 87 -5.04 2.49 -11.36
C VAL A 87 -4.09 1.92 -12.41
N SER A 88 -3.49 2.80 -13.20
CA SER A 88 -2.41 2.49 -14.14
C SER A 88 -1.11 3.17 -13.73
N ILE A 89 -0.01 2.78 -14.37
CA ILE A 89 1.32 3.40 -14.27
C ILE A 89 1.19 4.94 -14.40
N ASP A 90 0.42 5.43 -15.36
CA ASP A 90 0.23 6.87 -15.60
C ASP A 90 -0.52 7.61 -14.48
N THR A 91 -1.29 6.89 -13.67
CA THR A 91 -2.08 7.50 -12.57
C THR A 91 -1.33 7.59 -11.24
N ILE A 92 -0.20 6.90 -11.09
CA ILE A 92 0.63 6.94 -9.90
C ILE A 92 1.61 8.11 -10.04
N GLN A 93 1.65 9.00 -9.04
CA GLN A 93 2.60 10.11 -9.02
C GLN A 93 3.86 9.75 -8.25
N PHE A 94 4.99 10.03 -8.89
CA PHE A 94 6.30 9.95 -8.26
C PHE A 94 6.66 11.29 -7.61
N ASP A 95 6.74 11.34 -6.27
CA ASP A 95 7.06 12.57 -5.54
C ASP A 95 8.56 12.66 -5.23
N ARG A 96 9.21 13.69 -5.77
CA ARG A 96 10.65 13.99 -5.60
C ARG A 96 10.95 15.17 -4.69
N SER A 97 9.93 15.86 -4.19
CA SER A 97 10.09 17.12 -3.44
C SER A 97 11.09 17.01 -2.29
N ARG A 98 11.13 15.87 -1.59
CA ARG A 98 12.07 15.61 -0.51
C ARG A 98 13.47 15.23 -0.96
N SER A 99 13.60 14.46 -2.03
CA SER A 99 14.88 14.11 -2.64
C SER A 99 15.64 15.37 -3.08
N ASP A 100 14.92 16.30 -3.72
CA ASP A 100 15.47 17.57 -4.15
C ASP A 100 15.88 18.46 -2.96
N GLN A 101 15.07 18.49 -1.91
CA GLN A 101 15.37 19.24 -0.68
C GLN A 101 16.62 18.70 0.04
N CYS A 102 16.80 17.38 0.09
CA CYS A 102 17.95 16.76 0.73
C CYS A 102 19.16 16.58 -0.20
N GLN A 103 19.11 17.12 -1.43
CA GLN A 103 20.19 16.98 -2.43
C GLN A 103 20.59 15.51 -2.68
N TYR A 104 19.61 14.61 -2.58
CA TYR A 104 19.79 13.18 -2.84
C TYR A 104 18.96 12.78 -4.06
N SER A 105 19.62 12.49 -5.18
CA SER A 105 18.95 12.19 -6.44
C SER A 105 18.50 10.72 -6.50
N ILE A 106 17.20 10.50 -6.62
CA ILE A 106 16.63 9.17 -6.91
C ILE A 106 16.43 9.06 -8.43
N PRO A 107 16.89 7.98 -9.09
CA PRO A 107 16.67 7.77 -10.52
C PRO A 107 15.18 7.69 -10.86
N ASN A 108 14.78 8.14 -12.06
CA ASN A 108 13.38 7.97 -12.48
C ASN A 108 13.06 6.50 -12.61
N PRO A 109 11.80 6.09 -12.40
CA PRO A 109 11.38 4.71 -12.66
C PRO A 109 11.84 4.19 -14.04
N ALA A 110 11.79 5.04 -15.07
CA ALA A 110 12.21 4.73 -16.44
C ALA A 110 13.75 4.64 -16.64
N ASP A 111 14.55 5.28 -15.79
CA ASP A 111 16.01 5.40 -15.95
C ASP A 111 16.76 4.35 -15.11
N THR A 112 16.08 3.28 -14.67
CA THR A 112 16.68 2.20 -13.85
C THR A 112 16.86 0.92 -14.66
N GLY A 113 17.83 0.07 -14.25
CA GLY A 113 18.08 -1.25 -14.88
C GLY A 113 16.93 -2.26 -14.75
N TRP A 114 15.79 -1.84 -14.21
CA TRP A 114 14.57 -2.61 -14.08
C TRP A 114 13.57 -2.40 -15.24
N GLU A 115 13.91 -1.56 -16.21
CA GLU A 115 13.07 -1.24 -17.38
C GLU A 115 12.55 -2.51 -18.11
N THR A 116 13.41 -3.52 -18.29
CA THR A 116 13.09 -4.75 -19.05
C THR A 116 12.14 -5.69 -18.32
N SER A 117 12.29 -5.84 -17.00
CA SER A 117 11.38 -6.63 -16.16
C SER A 117 9.97 -6.03 -16.12
N PHE A 118 9.87 -4.71 -16.31
CA PHE A 118 8.63 -3.97 -16.08
C PHE A 118 7.96 -3.42 -17.34
N SER A 119 8.59 -3.50 -18.53
CA SER A 119 7.90 -3.24 -19.80
C SER A 119 6.74 -4.21 -20.05
N THR A 120 6.80 -5.41 -19.46
CA THR A 120 5.70 -6.41 -19.48
C THR A 120 4.45 -5.96 -18.71
N LEU A 121 4.59 -5.02 -17.76
CA LEU A 121 3.49 -4.41 -17.02
C LEU A 121 2.95 -3.15 -17.71
N ASN A 122 3.70 -2.59 -18.66
CA ASN A 122 3.32 -1.39 -19.38
C ASN A 122 2.14 -1.68 -20.32
N GLY A 123 0.93 -1.32 -19.87
CA GLY A 123 -0.34 -1.61 -20.56
C GLY A 123 -1.32 -2.45 -19.73
N LYS A 124 -0.93 -2.95 -18.55
CA LYS A 124 -1.85 -3.55 -17.58
C LYS A 124 -2.36 -2.49 -16.60
N SER A 125 -3.67 -2.34 -16.51
CA SER A 125 -4.34 -1.57 -15.46
C SER A 125 -4.77 -2.50 -14.33
N ALA A 126 -4.54 -2.09 -13.09
CA ALA A 126 -5.04 -2.79 -11.92
C ALA A 126 -6.28 -2.07 -11.37
N THR A 127 -7.18 -2.80 -10.73
CA THR A 127 -8.38 -2.24 -10.10
C THR A 127 -8.24 -2.33 -8.59
N VAL A 128 -8.54 -1.25 -7.88
CA VAL A 128 -8.29 -1.10 -6.45
C VAL A 128 -9.60 -0.74 -5.72
N PRO A 129 -9.87 -1.34 -4.55
CA PRO A 129 -11.01 -0.95 -3.73
C PRO A 129 -10.83 0.44 -3.10
N VAL A 130 -11.93 1.15 -2.91
CA VAL A 130 -11.93 2.55 -2.43
C VAL A 130 -11.31 2.69 -1.04
N TRP A 131 -11.64 1.79 -0.12
CA TRP A 131 -11.06 1.80 1.23
C TRP A 131 -9.54 1.68 1.22
N TRP A 132 -9.01 0.81 0.36
CA TRP A 132 -7.57 0.61 0.30
C TRP A 132 -6.82 1.77 -0.34
N LEU A 133 -7.45 2.50 -1.28
CA LEU A 133 -6.92 3.77 -1.76
C LEU A 133 -6.76 4.78 -0.62
N PHE A 134 -7.77 4.88 0.24
CA PHE A 134 -7.72 5.74 1.40
C PHE A 134 -6.62 5.32 2.39
N VAL A 135 -6.56 4.03 2.74
CA VAL A 135 -5.52 3.48 3.62
C VAL A 135 -4.13 3.72 3.05
N HIS A 136 -3.94 3.50 1.75
CA HIS A 136 -2.67 3.74 1.07
C HIS A 136 -2.27 5.22 1.16
N ALA A 137 -3.18 6.13 0.80
CA ALA A 137 -2.92 7.57 0.88
C ALA A 137 -2.57 8.02 2.31
N MET A 138 -3.30 7.53 3.31
CA MET A 138 -3.04 7.85 4.72
C MET A 138 -1.70 7.28 5.21
N SER A 139 -1.38 6.04 4.83
CA SER A 139 -0.10 5.40 5.14
C SER A 139 1.06 6.18 4.53
N LYS A 140 0.95 6.57 3.25
CA LYS A 140 1.95 7.41 2.57
C LYS A 140 2.11 8.77 3.22
N ALA A 141 1.02 9.42 3.60
CA ALA A 141 1.07 10.70 4.29
C ALA A 141 1.79 10.59 5.64
N ALA A 142 1.50 9.53 6.42
CA ALA A 142 2.19 9.27 7.67
C ALA A 142 3.69 9.02 7.46
N THR A 143 4.07 8.16 6.52
CA THR A 143 5.49 7.89 6.20
C THR A 143 6.20 9.14 5.71
N ALA A 144 5.57 9.92 4.83
CA ALA A 144 6.12 11.19 4.34
C ALA A 144 6.32 12.19 5.49
N ALA A 145 5.37 12.29 6.42
CA ALA A 145 5.48 13.13 7.60
C ALA A 145 6.61 12.67 8.56
N SER A 146 6.81 11.35 8.72
CA SER A 146 7.92 10.82 9.52
C SER A 146 9.27 11.11 8.89
N VAL A 147 9.43 10.85 7.58
CA VAL A 147 10.67 11.17 6.84
C VAL A 147 10.92 12.68 6.85
N ALA A 148 9.85 13.48 6.79
CA ALA A 148 9.93 14.92 6.83
C ALA A 148 10.51 15.50 8.12
N ALA A 149 10.43 14.76 9.23
CA ALA A 149 11.02 15.14 10.51
C ALA A 149 12.54 14.89 10.57
N ILE A 150 13.09 14.09 9.65
CA ILE A 150 14.53 13.84 9.57
C ILE A 150 15.18 15.07 8.91
N PRO A 151 16.12 15.75 9.58
CA PRO A 151 16.82 16.87 8.97
C PRO A 151 17.71 16.38 7.83
N CYS A 152 17.64 17.04 6.67
CA CYS A 152 18.53 16.79 5.52
C CYS A 152 20.00 17.24 5.77
N GLY A 153 20.44 17.29 7.02
CA GLY A 153 21.73 17.85 7.38
C GLY A 153 22.88 17.05 6.79
N VAL A 154 23.83 17.75 6.17
CA VAL A 154 25.17 17.19 5.96
C VAL A 154 25.80 17.05 7.34
N ASP A 155 26.03 15.82 7.78
CA ASP A 155 26.73 15.61 9.04
C ASP A 155 28.20 16.02 8.84
N LEU A 156 28.54 17.22 9.33
CA LEU A 156 29.89 17.76 9.27
C LEU A 156 30.90 16.83 9.98
N GLN A 157 30.47 16.03 10.96
CA GLN A 157 31.35 15.02 11.56
C GLN A 157 31.63 13.86 10.61
N GLN A 158 30.64 13.44 9.84
CA GLN A 158 30.80 12.39 8.84
C GLN A 158 31.65 12.87 7.65
N VAL A 159 31.42 14.08 7.16
CA VAL A 159 32.30 14.72 6.16
C VAL A 159 33.73 14.82 6.68
N ARG A 160 33.93 15.14 7.97
CA ARG A 160 35.26 15.20 8.57
C ARG A 160 35.92 13.83 8.70
N MET A 161 35.16 12.79 9.00
CA MET A 161 35.65 11.41 9.00
C MET A 161 36.03 10.94 7.60
N ASP A 162 35.23 11.27 6.59
CA ASP A 162 35.51 10.91 5.19
C ASP A 162 36.72 11.68 4.64
N VAL A 163 36.86 12.97 4.96
CA VAL A 163 38.06 13.76 4.66
C VAL A 163 39.29 13.17 5.35
N ASN A 164 39.19 12.76 6.62
CA ASN A 164 40.29 12.12 7.34
C ASN A 164 40.64 10.74 6.78
N LYS A 165 39.66 9.97 6.28
CA LYS A 165 39.89 8.70 5.57
C LYS A 165 40.52 8.90 4.20
N ALA A 166 40.15 9.95 3.48
CA ALA A 166 40.73 10.32 2.20
C ALA A 166 42.12 10.94 2.34
N ARG A 167 42.49 11.41 3.55
CA ARG A 167 43.81 11.96 3.83
C ARG A 167 44.85 10.84 3.82
N ILE A 168 45.75 10.88 2.85
CA ILE A 168 46.90 9.98 2.74
C ILE A 168 47.79 10.20 3.98
N ASN A 169 47.93 9.16 4.80
CA ASN A 169 48.69 9.23 6.05
C ASN A 169 50.22 9.14 5.85
N ASP A 170 50.67 8.80 4.64
CA ASP A 170 52.08 8.61 4.33
C ASP A 170 52.68 9.91 3.76
N PRO A 171 53.61 10.57 4.48
CA PRO A 171 54.17 11.85 4.06
C PRO A 171 54.99 11.77 2.77
N LEU A 172 55.50 10.58 2.40
CA LEU A 172 56.25 10.38 1.15
C LEU A 172 55.31 10.31 -0.06
N LEU A 173 54.18 9.57 0.02
CA LEU A 173 53.19 9.54 -1.07
C LEU A 173 52.45 10.86 -1.25
N ALA A 174 52.26 11.64 -0.19
CA ALA A 174 51.65 12.96 -0.29
C ALA A 174 52.53 13.96 -1.06
N GLN A 175 53.85 13.74 -1.06
CA GLN A 175 54.82 14.59 -1.75
C GLN A 175 54.91 14.25 -3.25
N GLU A 176 54.79 12.97 -3.63
CA GLU A 176 54.79 12.56 -5.05
C GLU A 176 53.49 12.87 -5.81
N VAL A 177 52.38 13.12 -5.12
CA VAL A 177 51.10 13.53 -5.75
C VAL A 177 51.01 15.06 -5.89
N ALA A 178 51.89 15.81 -5.21
CA ALA A 178 51.89 17.28 -5.21
C ALA A 178 52.86 17.92 -6.23
N ASP A 179 53.80 17.14 -6.76
CA ASP A 179 54.65 17.48 -7.93
C ASP A 179 53.98 17.03 -9.24
#